data_AF-W1YGK7-F1
#
_entry.id   AF-W1YGK7-F1
#
_cell.length_a   1.000
_cell.length_b   1.000
_cell.length_c   1.000
_cell.angle_alpha   90.00
_cell.angle_beta   90.00
_cell.angle_gamma   90.00
#
_symmetry.space_group_name_H-M   'P 1'
#
loop_
_entity.id
_entity.type
_entity.pdbx_description
1 polymer ?
#
loop_
_entity_poly.entity_id
_entity_poly.type
_entity_poly.pdbx_seq_one_letter_code
_entity_poly.pdbx_strand_id
1 'polypeptide(L)'
;DILDIYPVNSEHPIRIEFFGDEIDTLRFFSVENQRSIEQIDSYTVTPFFLGKSDADYTLLSYVKEGTLIYDEPGRIQEALKKFLKEDPTHRKNHCDWSELQRTVAATNQVAFTFMQQRSIGL
;
A
#
# COMPACT_ATOMS: atom_id res chain seq x y z
N ASP A 1 -6.75 11.03 9.37
CA ASP A 1 -5.48 10.39 9.79
C ASP A 1 -4.32 10.86 8.93
N ILE A 2 -3.06 10.56 9.28
CA ILE A 2 -1.89 10.89 8.44
C ILE A 2 -1.03 9.65 8.15
N LEU A 3 -0.46 9.58 6.95
CA LEU A 3 0.51 8.57 6.53
C LEU A 3 1.70 9.25 5.87
N ASP A 4 2.90 9.00 6.38
CA ASP A 4 4.14 9.47 5.77
C ASP A 4 4.81 8.37 4.99
N ILE A 5 5.19 8.69 3.75
CA ILE A 5 5.96 7.83 2.86
C ILE A 5 7.29 8.51 2.60
N TYR A 6 8.37 7.74 2.72
CA TYR A 6 9.75 8.18 2.42
C TYR A 6 10.24 7.42 1.19
N PRO A 7 9.91 7.87 -0.03
CA PRO A 7 10.31 7.17 -1.25
C PRO A 7 11.80 7.34 -1.45
N VAL A 8 12.47 6.24 -1.79
CA VAL A 8 13.90 6.21 -2.12
C VAL A 8 14.26 7.03 -3.36
N ASN A 9 13.28 7.29 -4.22
CA ASN A 9 13.40 8.02 -5.49
C ASN A 9 12.86 9.46 -5.39
N SER A 10 12.61 9.97 -4.19
CA SER A 10 12.14 11.33 -3.97
C SER A 10 13.11 12.12 -3.09
N GLU A 11 13.29 13.40 -3.41
CA GLU A 11 14.06 14.32 -2.58
C GLU A 11 13.36 14.62 -1.24
N HIS A 12 12.03 14.65 -1.25
CA HIS A 12 11.21 14.96 -0.08
C HIS A 12 10.21 13.84 0.18
N PRO A 13 10.01 13.44 1.45
CA PRO A 13 8.93 12.54 1.81
C PRO A 13 7.57 13.20 1.59
N ILE A 14 6.57 12.34 1.49
CA ILE A 14 5.21 12.71 1.15
C ILE A 14 4.33 12.40 2.34
N ARG A 15 3.46 13.34 2.70
CA ARG A 15 2.43 13.17 3.71
C ARG A 15 1.08 13.10 3.03
N ILE A 16 0.34 12.04 3.36
CA ILE A 16 -1.05 11.83 2.97
C ILE A 16 -1.90 12.17 4.20
N GLU A 17 -2.85 13.08 4.05
CA GLU A 17 -3.88 13.33 5.07
C GLU A 17 -5.21 12.75 4.57
N PHE A 18 -5.89 12.02 5.45
CA PHE A 18 -7.14 11.33 5.16
C PHE A 18 -8.33 11.98 5.87
N PHE A 19 -9.46 12.04 5.16
CA PHE A 19 -10.78 12.30 5.73
C PHE A 19 -11.62 11.02 5.65
N GLY A 20 -11.58 10.21 6.71
CA GLY A 20 -12.14 8.85 6.67
C GLY A 20 -11.32 7.95 5.74
N ASP A 21 -11.98 7.38 4.73
CA ASP A 21 -11.36 6.45 3.77
C ASP A 21 -10.86 7.16 2.49
N GLU A 22 -11.02 8.49 2.41
CA GLU A 22 -10.63 9.31 1.27
C GLU A 22 -9.36 10.11 1.55
N ILE A 23 -8.52 10.27 0.52
CA ILE A 23 -7.37 11.16 0.56
C ILE A 23 -7.89 12.59 0.47
N ASP A 24 -7.66 13.39 1.51
CA ASP A 24 -8.01 14.82 1.56
C ASP A 24 -6.89 15.66 0.93
N THR A 25 -5.65 15.43 1.36
CA THR A 25 -4.50 16.15 0.80
C THR A 25 -3.27 15.26 0.66
N LEU A 26 -2.45 15.58 -0.34
CA LEU A 26 -1.17 14.96 -0.60
C LEU A 26 -0.12 16.07 -0.76
N ARG A 27 0.99 15.97 -0.03
CA ARG A 27 2.01 17.02 -0.01
C ARG A 27 3.41 16.52 0.26
N PHE A 28 4.40 17.16 -0.32
CA PHE A 28 5.78 17.04 0.15
C PHE A 28 5.94 17.75 1.49
N PHE A 29 6.80 17.23 2.37
CA PHE A 29 7.14 17.89 3.63
C PHE A 29 8.62 17.78 3.95
N SER A 30 9.13 18.75 4.70
CA SER A 30 10.52 18.75 5.14
C SER A 30 10.71 17.83 6.35
N VAL A 31 11.71 16.95 6.26
CA VAL A 31 12.06 16.04 7.38
C VAL A 31 12.56 16.82 8.59
N GLU A 32 13.31 17.90 8.36
CA GLU A 32 13.98 18.67 9.40
C GLU A 32 12.99 19.38 10.34
N ASN A 33 11.96 20.00 9.76
CA ASN A 33 11.04 20.86 10.49
C ASN A 33 9.60 20.35 10.49
N GLN A 34 9.32 19.23 9.81
CA GLN A 34 8.00 18.60 9.73
C GLN A 34 6.91 19.50 9.13
N ARG A 35 7.29 20.49 8.32
CA ARG A 35 6.36 21.41 7.66
C ARG A 35 6.13 21.03 6.21
N SER A 36 4.91 21.28 5.73
CA SER A 36 4.56 21.14 4.31
C SER A 36 5.44 22.04 3.44
N ILE A 37 5.83 21.51 2.28
CA ILE A 37 6.59 22.21 1.25
C ILE A 37 5.64 22.58 0.11
N GLU A 38 5.08 21.58 -0.55
CA GLU A 38 4.24 21.72 -1.75
C GLU A 38 3.12 20.69 -1.74
N GLN A 39 1.92 21.10 -2.15
CA GLN A 39 0.78 20.21 -2.36
C GLN A 39 0.80 19.65 -3.78
N ILE A 40 0.48 18.37 -3.93
CA ILE A 40 0.48 17.64 -5.20
C ILE A 40 -0.81 16.85 -5.38
N ASP A 41 -1.21 16.60 -6.64
CA ASP A 41 -2.46 15.89 -6.93
C ASP A 41 -2.30 14.37 -6.96
N SER A 42 -1.10 13.88 -7.29
CA SER A 42 -0.81 12.44 -7.36
C SER A 42 0.68 12.17 -7.15
N TYR A 43 1.01 10.95 -6.70
CA TYR A 43 2.39 10.49 -6.59
C TYR A 43 2.49 8.99 -6.84
N THR A 44 3.52 8.57 -7.57
CA THR A 44 3.82 7.15 -7.83
C THR A 44 5.04 6.72 -7.02
N VAL A 45 4.83 5.83 -6.04
CA VAL A 45 5.92 5.21 -5.29
C VAL A 45 6.46 4.04 -6.08
N THR A 46 7.70 4.16 -6.57
CA THR A 46 8.36 3.09 -7.32
C THR A 46 9.28 2.25 -6.43
N PRO A 47 9.55 0.99 -6.79
CA PRO A 47 10.63 0.24 -6.17
C PRO A 47 12.00 0.90 -6.43
N PHE A 48 12.91 0.85 -5.45
CA PHE A 48 14.35 1.17 -5.53
C PHE A 48 15.13 0.43 -6.63
N PHE A 49 14.72 -0.79 -7.00
CA PHE A 49 15.41 -1.61 -7.99
C PHE A 49 14.39 -2.20 -8.95
N LEU A 50 14.58 -1.90 -10.23
CA LEU A 50 13.88 -2.55 -11.33
C LEU A 50 14.83 -3.61 -11.89
N GLY A 51 14.42 -4.88 -11.84
CA GLY A 51 15.17 -5.95 -12.50
C GLY A 51 15.08 -5.86 -14.03
N LYS A 52 15.50 -6.90 -14.75
CA LYS A 52 15.45 -6.93 -16.23
C LYS A 52 14.05 -6.78 -16.84
N SER A 53 13.01 -6.87 -16.01
CA SER A 53 11.60 -6.65 -16.34
C SER A 53 11.01 -5.80 -15.21
N ASP A 54 10.71 -4.53 -15.50
CA ASP A 54 10.09 -3.58 -14.56
C ASP A 54 8.74 -4.09 -14.01
N ALA A 55 8.13 -5.08 -14.66
CA ALA A 55 6.82 -5.62 -14.32
C ALA A 55 6.80 -6.53 -13.07
N ASP A 56 7.96 -7.00 -12.58
CA ASP A 56 8.00 -8.07 -11.56
C ASP A 56 8.34 -7.60 -10.14
N TYR A 57 8.67 -6.31 -9.95
CA TYR A 57 9.09 -5.77 -8.65
C TYR A 57 8.04 -4.81 -8.07
N THR A 58 7.66 -5.04 -6.82
CA THR A 58 6.68 -4.22 -6.09
C THR A 58 7.30 -3.65 -4.83
N LEU A 59 6.57 -2.75 -4.14
CA LEU A 59 6.96 -2.29 -2.81
C LEU A 59 7.20 -3.47 -1.84
N LEU A 60 6.50 -4.59 -2.01
CA LEU A 60 6.63 -5.76 -1.14
C LEU A 60 7.93 -6.55 -1.38
N SER A 61 8.62 -6.32 -2.50
CA SER A 61 9.92 -6.90 -2.78
C SER A 61 11.00 -6.41 -1.79
N TYR A 62 10.79 -5.27 -1.12
CA TYR A 62 11.71 -4.76 -0.07
C TYR A 62 11.61 -5.50 1.25
N VAL A 63 10.52 -6.21 1.52
CA VAL A 63 10.26 -6.82 2.83
C VAL A 63 10.99 -8.15 2.98
N LYS A 64 11.95 -8.48 2.10
CA LYS A 64 12.63 -9.79 2.08
C LYS A 64 13.14 -10.24 3.45
N GLU A 65 13.79 -9.35 4.19
CA GLU A 65 14.29 -9.61 5.56
C GLU A 65 13.36 -9.08 6.65
N GLY A 66 12.25 -8.43 6.26
CA GLY A 66 11.25 -7.89 7.16
C GLY A 66 10.16 -8.91 7.52
N THR A 67 9.29 -8.50 8.44
CA THR A 67 8.03 -9.21 8.73
C THR A 67 6.89 -8.48 8.06
N LEU A 68 6.15 -9.17 7.21
CA LEU A 68 4.92 -8.66 6.62
C LEU A 68 3.73 -9.10 7.47
N ILE A 69 2.97 -8.13 7.97
CA ILE A 69 1.75 -8.40 8.75
C ILE A 69 0.55 -8.06 7.88
N TYR A 70 -0.28 -9.07 7.61
CA TYR A 70 -1.59 -8.89 7.01
C TYR A 70 -2.64 -8.82 8.11
N ASP A 71 -3.24 -7.65 8.28
CA ASP A 71 -4.42 -7.49 9.12
C ASP A 71 -5.68 -7.66 8.26
N GLU A 72 -6.52 -8.64 8.59
CA GLU A 72 -7.75 -8.97 7.86
C GLU A 72 -7.55 -9.11 6.32
N PRO A 73 -6.66 -10.01 5.83
CA PRO A 73 -6.35 -10.14 4.41
C PRO A 73 -7.56 -10.42 3.53
N GLY A 74 -8.60 -11.09 4.07
CA GLY A 74 -9.87 -11.29 3.37
C GLY A 74 -10.56 -9.98 3.03
N ARG A 75 -10.58 -9.02 3.95
CA ARG A 75 -11.16 -7.68 3.71
C ARG A 75 -10.36 -6.91 2.67
N ILE A 76 -9.03 -7.01 2.71
CA ILE A 76 -8.14 -6.39 1.71
C ILE A 76 -8.44 -6.96 0.32
N GLN A 77 -8.57 -8.30 0.21
CA GLN A 77 -8.90 -8.96 -1.05
C GLN A 77 -10.27 -8.55 -1.60
N GLU A 78 -11.30 -8.45 -0.74
CA GLU A 78 -12.64 -8.01 -1.14
C GLU A 78 -12.66 -6.55 -1.60
N ALA A 79 -11.98 -5.67 -0.88
CA ALA A 79 -11.85 -4.26 -1.26
C ALA A 79 -11.18 -4.11 -2.63
N LEU A 80 -10.07 -4.82 -2.88
CA LEU A 80 -9.38 -4.81 -4.17
C LEU A 80 -10.29 -5.34 -5.30
N LYS A 81 -11.03 -6.44 -5.05
CA LYS A 81 -11.99 -6.98 -6.03
C LYS A 81 -13.10 -5.98 -6.37
N LYS A 82 -13.63 -5.26 -5.37
CA LYS A 82 -14.66 -4.25 -5.57
C LYS A 82 -14.11 -3.08 -6.40
N PHE A 83 -12.95 -2.56 -6.03
CA PHE A 83 -12.27 -1.47 -6.75
C PHE A 83 -12.03 -1.80 -8.23
N LEU A 84 -11.45 -2.97 -8.53
CA LEU A 84 -11.18 -3.41 -9.91
C LEU A 84 -12.45 -3.77 -10.72
N LYS A 85 -13.59 -3.92 -10.05
CA LYS A 85 -14.90 -4.14 -10.70
C LYS A 85 -15.56 -2.80 -11.04
N GLU A 86 -15.37 -1.78 -10.21
CA GLU A 86 -15.93 -0.44 -10.41
C GLU A 86 -15.26 0.30 -11.56
N ASP A 87 -13.94 0.15 -11.73
CA ASP A 87 -13.23 0.68 -12.89
C ASP A 87 -12.22 -0.34 -13.47
N PRO A 88 -12.57 -0.99 -14.59
CA PRO A 88 -11.71 -1.98 -15.24
C PRO A 88 -10.41 -1.41 -15.81
N THR A 89 -10.30 -0.09 -16.03
CA THR A 89 -9.10 0.52 -16.61
C THR A 89 -7.89 0.42 -15.67
N HIS A 90 -8.14 0.36 -14.36
CA HIS A 90 -7.12 0.14 -13.33
C HIS A 90 -6.47 -1.24 -13.39
N ARG A 91 -7.08 -2.25 -14.03
CA ARG A 91 -6.49 -3.61 -14.11
C ARG A 91 -5.11 -3.64 -14.76
N LYS A 92 -4.78 -2.66 -15.60
CA LYS A 92 -3.46 -2.58 -16.24
C LYS A 92 -2.34 -2.18 -15.28
N ASN A 93 -2.68 -1.49 -14.19
CA ASN A 93 -1.72 -0.89 -13.26
C ASN A 93 -1.72 -1.57 -11.89
N HIS A 94 -2.54 -2.61 -11.69
CA HIS A 94 -2.69 -3.31 -10.43
C HIS A 94 -2.48 -4.81 -10.63
N CYS A 95 -1.75 -5.45 -9.72
CA CYS A 95 -1.65 -6.90 -9.66
C CYS A 95 -2.89 -7.50 -9.01
N ASP A 96 -3.25 -8.72 -9.39
CA ASP A 96 -4.25 -9.47 -8.65
C ASP A 96 -3.68 -9.96 -7.30
N TRP A 97 -4.56 -10.32 -6.36
CA TRP A 97 -4.15 -10.75 -5.02
C TRP A 97 -3.19 -11.95 -5.05
N SER A 98 -3.42 -12.88 -5.96
CA SER A 98 -2.61 -14.08 -6.13
C SER A 98 -1.22 -13.76 -6.69
N GLU A 99 -1.12 -12.82 -7.62
CA GLU A 99 0.14 -12.27 -8.13
C GLU A 99 0.89 -11.52 -7.03
N LEU A 100 0.19 -10.68 -6.25
CA LEU A 100 0.77 -9.99 -5.10
C LEU A 100 1.42 -10.97 -4.12
N GLN A 101 0.72 -12.03 -3.73
CA GLN A 101 1.27 -13.07 -2.85
C GLN A 101 2.51 -13.77 -3.43
N ARG A 102 2.58 -13.94 -4.75
CA ARG A 102 3.75 -14.55 -5.42
C ARG A 102 4.95 -13.61 -5.51
N THR A 103 4.73 -12.30 -5.59
CA THR A 103 5.80 -11.29 -5.67
C THR A 103 6.38 -10.90 -4.31
N VAL A 104 5.68 -11.24 -3.21
CA VAL A 104 6.17 -11.01 -1.85
C VAL A 104 7.37 -11.89 -1.56
N ALA A 105 8.53 -11.28 -1.42
CA ALA A 105 9.77 -11.95 -1.06
C ALA A 105 9.98 -12.06 0.47
N ALA A 106 9.03 -11.60 1.28
CA ALA A 106 9.15 -11.55 2.73
C ALA A 106 9.36 -12.94 3.34
N THR A 107 10.44 -13.09 4.11
CA THR A 107 10.80 -14.35 4.76
C THR A 107 9.80 -14.74 5.84
N ASN A 108 9.22 -13.75 6.52
CA ASN A 108 8.26 -13.97 7.59
C ASN A 108 6.94 -13.25 7.29
N GLN A 109 5.85 -14.01 7.24
CA GLN A 109 4.51 -13.50 6.96
C GLN A 109 3.57 -13.95 8.08
N VAL A 110 2.88 -12.98 8.70
CA VAL A 110 1.89 -13.21 9.75
C VAL A 110 0.56 -12.65 9.27
N ALA A 111 -0.47 -13.49 9.24
CA ALA A 111 -1.82 -13.07 8.91
C ALA A 111 -2.72 -13.16 10.15
N PHE A 112 -3.32 -12.04 10.52
CA PHE A 112 -4.38 -12.00 11.50
C PHE A 112 -5.72 -12.03 10.78
N THR A 113 -6.57 -12.97 11.16
CA THR A 113 -7.96 -12.98 10.75
C THR A 113 -8.75 -13.28 12.00
N PHE A 114 -9.38 -12.26 12.57
CA PHE A 114 -10.34 -12.50 13.60
C PHE A 114 -11.53 -13.17 12.93
N MET A 115 -11.72 -14.46 13.19
CA MET A 115 -13.04 -15.03 13.00
C MET A 115 -13.98 -14.19 13.86
N GLN A 116 -14.85 -13.40 13.23
CA GLN A 116 -16.04 -12.91 13.90
C GLN A 116 -16.81 -14.16 14.35
N GLN A 117 -16.52 -14.64 15.57
CA GLN A 117 -17.52 -15.33 16.34
C GLN A 117 -18.61 -14.29 16.54
N ARG A 118 -19.59 -14.27 15.63
CA ARG A 118 -20.91 -13.78 16.00
C ARG A 118 -21.29 -14.63 17.19
N SER A 119 -21.16 -14.06 18.39
CA SER A 119 -21.97 -14.45 19.53
C SER A 119 -23.41 -14.16 19.12
N ILE A 120 -23.99 -15.06 18.33
CA ILE A 120 -25.43 -15.19 18.22
C ILE A 120 -25.83 -15.57 19.64
N GLY A 121 -26.51 -14.65 20.31
CA GLY A 121 -26.84 -14.76 21.72
C GLY A 121 -27.46 -16.12 22.06
N LEU A 122 -26.98 -16.67 23.16
CA LEU A 122 -27.69 -17.55 24.07
C LEU A 122 -27.33 -17.12 25.49
#